data_AF-A0A7S0G2J6-F1
#
_entry.id   AF-A0A7S0G2J6-F1
#
_cell.length_a   1.000
_cell.length_b   1.000
_cell.length_c   1.000
_cell.angle_alpha   90.00
_cell.angle_beta   90.00
_cell.angle_gamma   90.00
#
_symmetry.space_group_name_H-M   'P 1'
#
loop_
_entity.id
_entity.type
_entity.pdbx_description
1 polymer ?
#
loop_
_entity_poly.entity_id
_entity_poly.type
_entity_poly.pdbx_seq_one_letter_code
_entity_poly.pdbx_strand_id
1 'polypeptide(L)'
;STAAAKAIVRYLYDLRRGVLLGRQLHKDDAICLRALLCNARLSLAAKLITPRLLKLEKSSTNNAKQISSGDAEHMLAGIGIEGHEVAGDWTSLQAGSLLMMDAGTEIFIWQGSQVTWNGNIDIAE
;
A
#
# COMPACT_ATOMS: atom_id res chain seq x y z
N SER A 1 -23.35 -11.34 1.16
CA SER A 1 -23.09 -11.53 2.61
C SER A 1 -22.91 -10.17 3.28
N THR A 2 -23.04 -10.09 4.61
CA THR A 2 -22.79 -8.86 5.38
C THR A 2 -21.35 -8.37 5.26
N ALA A 3 -20.38 -9.28 5.13
CA ALA A 3 -18.97 -8.94 4.91
C ALA A 3 -18.74 -8.20 3.57
N ALA A 4 -19.35 -8.70 2.47
CA ALA A 4 -19.27 -8.04 1.17
C ALA A 4 -19.92 -6.65 1.18
N ALA A 5 -21.06 -6.50 1.85
CA ALA A 5 -21.72 -5.20 1.99
C ALA A 5 -20.83 -4.20 2.75
N LYS A 6 -20.18 -4.62 3.85
CA LYS A 6 -19.22 -3.77 4.59
C LYS A 6 -18.03 -3.35 3.73
N ALA A 7 -17.49 -4.27 2.92
CA ALA A 7 -16.39 -3.98 2.01
C ALA A 7 -16.79 -2.92 0.97
N ILE A 8 -17.99 -3.04 0.37
CA ILE A 8 -18.52 -2.06 -0.58
C ILE A 8 -18.70 -0.68 0.07
N VAL A 9 -19.26 -0.62 1.29
CA VAL A 9 -19.43 0.65 2.01
C VAL A 9 -18.08 1.34 2.27
N ARG A 10 -17.07 0.57 2.70
CA ARG A 10 -15.72 1.10 2.91
C ARG A 10 -15.10 1.61 1.60
N TYR A 11 -15.24 0.85 0.53
CA TYR A 11 -14.76 1.23 -0.79
C TYR A 11 -15.40 2.53 -1.30
N LEU A 12 -16.73 2.68 -1.15
CA LEU A 12 -17.43 3.90 -1.52
C LEU A 12 -17.01 5.10 -0.66
N TYR A 13 -16.77 4.88 0.64
CA TYR A 13 -16.24 5.91 1.54
C TYR A 13 -14.85 6.37 1.09
N ASP A 14 -13.96 5.43 0.79
CA ASP A 14 -12.60 5.70 0.31
C ASP A 14 -12.59 6.41 -1.04
N LEU A 15 -13.42 5.99 -1.99
CA LEU A 15 -13.58 6.63 -3.29
C LEU A 15 -14.01 8.10 -3.15
N ARG A 16 -14.95 8.40 -2.25
CA ARG A 16 -15.47 9.77 -2.05
C ARG A 16 -14.42 10.71 -1.46
N ARG A 17 -13.64 10.24 -0.48
CA ARG A 17 -12.60 11.04 0.20
C ARG A 17 -11.27 11.06 -0.55
N GLY A 18 -11.05 10.09 -1.43
CA GLY A 18 -9.80 9.85 -2.13
C GLY A 18 -9.44 10.94 -3.12
N VAL A 19 -8.23 10.81 -3.64
CA VAL A 19 -7.60 11.79 -4.54
C VAL A 19 -8.40 11.99 -5.85
N LEU A 20 -9.13 10.96 -6.28
CA LEU A 20 -9.90 10.95 -7.54
C LEU A 20 -11.10 11.93 -7.55
N LEU A 21 -11.78 12.09 -6.40
CA LEU A 21 -13.03 12.85 -6.28
C LEU A 21 -12.97 13.96 -5.21
N GLY A 22 -12.18 13.79 -4.15
CA GLY A 22 -12.27 14.60 -2.92
C GLY A 22 -11.12 15.58 -2.67
N ARG A 23 -9.95 15.40 -3.30
CA ARG A 23 -8.81 16.35 -3.16
C ARG A 23 -8.73 17.29 -4.35
N GLN A 24 -8.39 18.54 -4.09
CA GLN A 24 -7.98 19.47 -5.14
C GLN A 24 -6.58 19.07 -5.63
N LEU A 25 -6.55 18.30 -6.70
CA LEU A 25 -5.34 18.06 -7.49
C LEU A 25 -5.15 19.17 -8.52
N HIS A 26 -3.92 19.30 -9.03
CA HIS A 26 -3.71 20.00 -10.29
C HIS A 26 -4.55 19.33 -11.39
N LYS A 27 -5.05 20.13 -12.33
CA LYS A 27 -5.98 19.65 -13.36
C LYS A 27 -5.42 18.47 -14.16
N ASP A 28 -4.13 18.53 -14.49
CA ASP A 28 -3.48 17.50 -15.29
C ASP A 28 -3.30 16.19 -14.52
N ASP A 29 -2.92 16.26 -13.24
CA ASP A 29 -2.81 15.08 -12.36
C ASP A 29 -4.17 14.40 -12.18
N ALA A 30 -5.24 15.20 -12.05
CA ALA A 30 -6.60 14.68 -11.94
C ALA A 30 -7.04 13.95 -13.21
N ILE A 31 -6.71 14.49 -14.39
CA ILE A 31 -6.99 13.85 -15.69
C ILE A 31 -6.20 12.55 -15.82
N CYS A 32 -4.90 12.59 -15.53
CA CYS A 32 -4.01 11.42 -15.62
C CYS A 32 -4.48 10.30 -14.69
N LEU A 33 -4.77 10.61 -13.43
CA LEU A 33 -5.19 9.61 -12.44
C LEU A 33 -6.56 8.99 -12.79
N ARG A 34 -7.50 9.79 -13.32
CA ARG A 34 -8.79 9.27 -13.80
C ARG A 34 -8.64 8.41 -15.03
N ALA A 35 -7.80 8.82 -15.98
CA ALA A 35 -7.50 8.03 -17.17
C ALA A 35 -6.87 6.68 -16.78
N LEU A 36 -5.94 6.68 -15.83
CA LEU A 36 -5.34 5.47 -15.29
C LEU A 36 -6.40 4.57 -14.65
N LEU A 37 -7.26 5.12 -13.76
CA LEU A 37 -8.32 4.35 -13.12
C LEU A 37 -9.27 3.69 -14.12
N CYS A 38 -9.71 4.43 -15.14
CA CYS A 38 -10.65 3.92 -16.15
C CYS A 38 -10.06 2.80 -17.01
N ASN A 39 -8.74 2.73 -17.15
CA ASN A 39 -8.05 1.71 -17.94
C ASN A 39 -7.35 0.64 -17.08
N ALA A 40 -7.37 0.78 -15.76
CA ALA A 40 -6.70 -0.12 -14.84
C ALA A 40 -7.41 -1.48 -14.76
N ARG A 41 -6.61 -2.54 -14.55
CA ARG A 41 -7.15 -3.82 -14.08
C ARG A 41 -7.78 -3.64 -12.70
N LEU A 42 -8.73 -4.51 -12.36
CA LEU A 42 -9.45 -4.43 -11.09
C LEU A 42 -8.52 -4.36 -9.86
N SER A 43 -7.41 -5.10 -9.87
CA SER A 43 -6.42 -5.08 -8.77
C SER A 43 -5.76 -3.71 -8.58
N LEU A 44 -5.38 -3.04 -9.67
CA LEU A 44 -4.80 -1.70 -9.63
C LEU A 44 -5.86 -0.64 -9.29
N ALA A 45 -7.06 -0.74 -9.88
CA ALA A 45 -8.17 0.16 -9.59
C ALA A 45 -8.55 0.11 -8.09
N ALA A 46 -8.52 -1.08 -7.49
CA ALA A 46 -8.76 -1.24 -6.06
C ALA A 46 -7.71 -0.50 -5.22
N LYS A 47 -6.41 -0.62 -5.56
CA LYS A 47 -5.32 0.08 -4.85
C LYS A 47 -5.40 1.60 -5.01
N LEU A 48 -5.80 2.10 -6.18
CA LEU A 48 -5.98 3.54 -6.45
C LEU A 48 -7.10 4.17 -5.59
N ILE A 49 -8.11 3.37 -5.21
CA ILE A 49 -9.27 3.83 -4.45
C ILE A 49 -9.06 3.58 -2.95
N THR A 50 -8.63 2.38 -2.58
CA THR A 50 -8.34 1.96 -1.22
C THR A 50 -6.87 1.53 -1.16
N PRO A 51 -5.94 2.46 -0.86
CA PRO A 51 -4.54 2.12 -0.66
C PRO A 51 -4.36 1.03 0.40
N ARG A 52 -3.41 0.13 0.17
CA ARG A 52 -3.10 -0.95 1.10
C ARG A 52 -2.02 -0.49 2.05
N LEU A 53 -2.23 -0.67 3.35
CA LEU A 53 -1.23 -0.39 4.37
C LEU A 53 -0.71 -1.71 4.91
N LEU A 54 0.60 -1.91 4.82
CA LEU A 54 1.31 -3.10 5.24
C LEU A 54 2.22 -2.72 6.40
N LYS A 55 2.16 -3.47 7.49
CA LYS A 55 3.18 -3.44 8.53
C LYS A 55 4.29 -4.40 8.15
N LEU A 56 5.51 -3.89 8.10
CA LEU A 56 6.69 -4.65 7.72
C LEU A 56 7.36 -5.21 8.97
N GLU A 57 7.54 -6.52 8.99
CA GLU A 57 8.19 -7.24 10.07
C GLU A 57 9.31 -8.12 9.51
N LYS A 58 10.38 -8.29 10.27
CA LYS A 58 11.48 -9.18 9.88
C LYS A 58 10.99 -10.62 9.97
N SER A 59 11.01 -11.34 8.85
CA SER A 59 10.65 -12.76 8.83
C SER A 59 11.61 -13.56 9.71
N SER A 60 11.06 -14.40 10.57
CA SER A 60 11.82 -15.37 11.36
C SER A 60 12.09 -16.67 10.59
N THR A 61 11.49 -16.83 9.40
CA THR A 61 11.55 -18.04 8.60
C THR A 61 12.33 -17.83 7.31
N ASN A 62 13.45 -18.54 7.19
CA ASN A 62 14.40 -18.44 6.07
C ASN A 62 13.89 -19.15 4.80
N ASN A 63 12.65 -18.89 4.38
CA ASN A 63 12.03 -19.49 3.20
C ASN A 63 11.98 -18.48 2.04
N ALA A 64 13.15 -18.16 1.49
CA ALA A 64 13.25 -17.42 0.23
C ALA A 64 12.75 -18.32 -0.92
N LYS A 65 11.44 -18.27 -1.21
CA LYS A 65 10.92 -18.77 -2.49
C LYS A 65 11.32 -17.80 -3.58
N GLN A 66 11.78 -18.35 -4.71
CA GLN A 66 12.13 -17.62 -5.93
C GLN A 66 10.98 -16.70 -6.35
N ILE A 67 11.26 -15.41 -6.53
CA ILE A 67 10.24 -14.36 -6.64
C ILE A 67 10.18 -13.86 -8.09
N SER A 68 9.03 -14.04 -8.77
CA SER A 68 8.77 -13.40 -10.06
C SER A 68 8.25 -11.98 -9.84
N SER A 69 8.91 -11.02 -10.49
CA SER A 69 8.69 -9.58 -10.37
C SER A 69 7.28 -9.12 -10.78
N GLY A 70 6.62 -8.34 -9.92
CA GLY A 70 5.42 -7.60 -10.28
C GLY A 70 4.66 -6.92 -9.14
N ASP A 71 4.91 -7.30 -7.87
CA ASP A 71 4.22 -6.72 -6.71
C ASP A 71 5.23 -6.30 -5.63
N ALA A 72 5.02 -5.17 -4.95
CA ALA A 72 5.94 -4.68 -3.91
C ALA A 72 6.11 -5.68 -2.75
N GLU A 73 5.09 -6.49 -2.48
CA GLU A 73 5.12 -7.61 -1.52
C GLU A 73 6.17 -8.66 -1.89
N HIS A 74 6.36 -8.89 -3.18
CA HIS A 74 7.35 -9.82 -3.71
C HIS A 74 8.77 -9.25 -3.56
N MET A 75 8.99 -7.95 -3.78
CA MET A 75 10.32 -7.35 -3.57
C MET A 75 10.79 -7.42 -2.11
N LEU A 76 9.88 -7.25 -1.15
CA LEU A 76 10.19 -7.31 0.29
C LEU A 76 10.45 -8.74 0.80
N ALA A 77 9.71 -9.73 0.28
CA ALA A 77 9.92 -11.12 0.67
C ALA A 77 11.31 -11.66 0.30
N GLY A 78 11.98 -11.08 -0.71
CA GLY A 78 13.33 -11.45 -1.13
C GLY A 78 14.43 -11.06 -0.13
N ILE A 79 14.18 -10.06 0.71
CA ILE A 79 15.10 -9.57 1.76
C ILE A 79 14.69 -10.02 3.17
N GLY A 80 13.80 -11.02 3.25
CA GLY A 80 13.33 -11.56 4.53
C GLY A 80 12.45 -10.58 5.32
N ILE A 81 11.75 -9.67 4.65
CA ILE A 81 10.76 -8.78 5.25
C ILE A 81 9.37 -9.26 4.81
N GLU A 82 8.51 -9.55 5.78
CA GLU A 82 7.12 -9.90 5.53
C GLU A 82 6.22 -8.67 5.79
N GLY A 83 5.27 -8.45 4.89
CA GLY A 83 4.25 -7.41 5.04
C GLY A 83 2.93 -8.02 5.49
N HIS A 84 2.35 -7.50 6.57
CA HIS A 84 1.01 -7.87 7.02
C HIS A 84 0.05 -6.70 6.84
N GLU A 85 -1.09 -6.93 6.21
CA GLU A 85 -2.08 -5.88 5.99
C GLU A 85 -2.68 -5.40 7.31
N VAL A 86 -2.64 -4.08 7.53
CA VAL A 86 -3.17 -3.41 8.72
C VAL A 86 -4.22 -2.38 8.32
N ALA A 87 -5.00 -1.90 9.29
CA ALA A 87 -6.00 -0.88 9.02
C ALA A 87 -5.34 0.42 8.52
N GLY A 88 -5.80 0.95 7.39
CA GLY A 88 -5.37 2.24 6.82
C GLY A 88 -5.89 3.45 7.59
N ASP A 89 -5.68 3.48 8.90
CA ASP A 89 -6.03 4.58 9.79
C ASP A 89 -4.87 4.93 10.74
N TRP A 90 -5.03 6.02 11.48
CA TRP A 90 -3.99 6.55 12.34
C TRP A 90 -3.60 5.63 13.50
N THR A 91 -4.42 4.63 13.85
CA THR A 91 -4.10 3.71 14.95
C THR A 91 -2.96 2.75 14.61
N SER A 92 -2.71 2.55 13.31
CA SER A 92 -1.58 1.76 12.80
C SER A 92 -0.23 2.50 12.93
N LEU A 93 -0.24 3.82 13.15
CA LEU A 93 0.97 4.66 13.29
C LEU A 93 1.58 4.50 14.69
N GLN A 94 2.21 3.36 14.93
CA GLN A 94 2.89 3.06 16.21
C GLN A 94 4.38 3.38 16.10
N ALA A 95 4.96 3.92 17.18
CA ALA A 95 6.37 4.33 17.21
C ALA A 95 7.36 3.21 16.83
N GLY A 96 7.03 1.94 17.10
CA GLY A 96 7.87 0.78 16.76
C GLY A 96 7.56 0.11 15.42
N SER A 97 6.69 0.69 14.59
CA SER A 97 6.26 0.09 13.32
C SER A 97 6.99 0.67 12.12
N LEU A 98 7.42 -0.20 11.20
CA LEU A 98 7.72 0.18 9.83
C LEU A 98 6.48 -0.14 8.98
N LEU A 99 5.99 0.84 8.23
CA LEU A 99 4.79 0.70 7.42
C LEU A 99 5.12 0.99 5.95
N MET A 100 4.50 0.24 5.06
CA MET A 100 4.48 0.51 3.62
C MET A 100 3.03 0.74 3.18
N MET A 101 2.77 1.86 2.52
CA MET A 101 1.50 2.12 1.87
C MET A 101 1.66 1.99 0.36
N ASP A 102 0.91 1.07 -0.26
CA ASP A 102 0.80 0.92 -1.71
C ASP A 102 -0.49 1.62 -2.17
N ALA A 103 -0.34 2.77 -2.83
CA ALA A 103 -1.43 3.57 -3.38
C ALA A 103 -1.67 3.30 -4.89
N GLY A 104 -1.08 2.23 -5.45
CA GLY A 104 -1.19 1.82 -6.84
C GLY A 104 -0.31 2.60 -7.81
N THR A 105 -0.13 3.91 -7.62
CA THR A 105 0.82 4.75 -8.40
C THR A 105 2.10 5.05 -7.66
N GLU A 106 2.04 5.05 -6.33
CA GLU A 106 3.13 5.43 -5.46
C GLU A 106 3.21 4.45 -4.29
N ILE A 107 4.43 4.23 -3.82
CA ILE A 107 4.72 3.46 -2.62
C ILE A 107 5.32 4.41 -1.59
N PHE A 108 4.69 4.50 -0.43
CA PHE A 108 5.18 5.31 0.69
C PHE A 108 5.72 4.39 1.77
N ILE A 109 6.88 4.73 2.31
CA ILE A 109 7.43 4.05 3.47
C ILE A 109 7.42 5.03 4.64
N TRP A 110 6.81 4.60 5.75
CA TRP A 110 6.79 5.36 7.00
C TRP A 110 7.52 4.59 8.09
N GLN A 111 8.44 5.27 8.75
CA GLN A 111 9.24 4.73 9.85
C GLN A 111 8.83 5.37 11.16
N GLY A 112 8.37 4.56 12.11
CA GLY A 112 8.11 5.01 13.47
C GLY A 112 9.38 5.44 14.21
N SER A 113 9.23 6.36 15.17
CA SER A 113 10.36 6.99 15.88
C SER A 113 11.25 6.04 16.69
N GLN A 114 10.78 4.84 17.02
CA GLN A 114 11.53 3.81 17.74
C GLN A 114 12.04 2.69 16.82
N VAL A 115 11.71 2.75 15.52
CA VAL A 115 12.29 1.82 14.56
C VAL A 115 13.73 2.21 14.32
N THR A 116 14.65 1.36 14.75
CA THR A 116 16.08 1.47 14.44
C THR A 116 16.41 0.41 13.41
N TRP A 117 16.51 0.80 12.15
CA TRP A 117 16.84 -0.10 11.05
C TRP A 117 18.34 -0.05 10.77
N ASN A 118 19.08 -1.07 11.22
CA ASN A 118 20.52 -1.19 10.99
C ASN A 118 20.80 -2.06 9.75
N GLY A 119 20.26 -1.68 8.60
CA GLY A 119 20.45 -2.38 7.34
C GLY A 119 20.35 -1.42 6.15
N ASN A 120 21.20 -1.60 5.15
CA ASN A 120 21.06 -0.87 3.89
C ASN A 120 19.88 -1.45 3.11
N ILE A 121 18.90 -0.60 2.78
CA ILE A 121 17.86 -0.95 1.79
C ILE A 121 18.39 -0.48 0.44
N ASP A 122 19.05 -1.36 -0.30
CA ASP A 122 19.32 -1.11 -1.71
C ASP A 122 18.02 -1.30 -2.49
N ILE A 123 17.38 -0.19 -2.85
CA ILE A 123 16.30 -0.19 -3.84
C ILE A 123 17.01 -0.21 -5.21
N ALA A 124 17.23 -1.41 -5.73
CA ALA A 124 17.67 -1.56 -7.12
C ALA A 124 16.56 -1.02 -8.05
N GLU A 125 16.97 -0.23 -9.04
CA GLU A 125 16.12 0.38 -10.08
C GLU A 125 15.23 -0.64 -10.83
#